data_AF-A0A6F8XIQ5-F1
#
_entry.id   AF-A0A6F8XIQ5-F1
#
_cell.length_a   1.000
_cell.length_b   1.000
_cell.length_c   1.000
_cell.angle_alpha   90.00
_cell.angle_beta   90.00
_cell.angle_gamma   90.00
#
_symmetry.space_group_name_H-M   'P 1'
#
loop_
_entity.id
_entity.type
_entity.pdbx_description
1 polymer ?
#
loop_
_entity_poly.entity_id
_entity_poly.type
_entity_poly.pdbx_seq_one_letter_code
_entity_poly.pdbx_strand_id
1 'polypeptide(L)' 'MTDQTTTATAPQPAYPLPQPGGADPRFTYGLLHDVAEVLQRNGFPRPAGTDWADLMAALHHFLYQPKETS' A
#
# COMPACT_ATOMS: atom_id res chain seq x y z
N MET A 1 16.17 35.88 -25.51
CA MET A 1 16.26 34.40 -25.56
C MET A 1 16.62 33.95 -24.15
N THR A 2 15.61 33.68 -23.32
CA THR A 2 15.79 33.23 -21.94
C THR A 2 15.38 31.77 -21.88
N ASP A 3 16.38 30.89 -21.81
CA ASP A 3 16.19 29.46 -21.50
C ASP A 3 15.58 29.33 -20.11
N GLN A 4 14.32 28.86 -20.04
CA GLN A 4 13.78 28.33 -18.80
C GLN A 4 14.23 26.88 -18.68
N THR A 5 15.25 26.65 -17.86
CA THR A 5 15.61 25.32 -17.41
C THR A 5 14.50 24.81 -16.50
N THR A 6 13.50 24.13 -17.07
CA THR A 6 12.52 23.34 -16.32
C THR A 6 13.28 22.20 -15.65
N THR A 7 13.59 22.34 -14.36
CA THR A 7 13.99 21.20 -13.54
C THR A 7 12.76 20.31 -13.39
N ALA A 8 12.73 19.22 -14.16
CA ALA A 8 11.71 18.20 -14.01
C ALA A 8 11.90 17.53 -12.63
N THR A 9 11.06 17.88 -11.65
CA THR A 9 10.99 17.20 -10.36
C THR A 9 10.71 15.72 -10.60
N ALA A 10 11.59 14.84 -10.13
CA ALA A 10 11.36 13.40 -10.18
C ALA A 10 10.05 13.05 -9.45
N PRO A 11 9.20 12.14 -9.97
CA PRO A 11 7.95 11.78 -9.31
C PRO A 11 8.24 11.22 -7.92
N GLN A 12 7.65 11.83 -6.89
CA GLN A 12 7.72 11.30 -5.54
C GLN A 12 6.86 10.03 -5.45
N PRO A 13 7.31 8.96 -4.76
CA PRO A 13 6.51 7.76 -4.60
C PRO A 13 5.18 8.07 -3.88
N ALA A 14 4.09 7.46 -4.34
CA ALA A 14 2.76 7.64 -3.75
C ALA A 14 2.59 6.96 -2.37
N TYR A 15 3.49 6.02 -2.05
CA TYR A 15 3.50 5.27 -0.79
C TYR A 15 4.90 5.25 -0.17
N PRO A 16 5.00 5.22 1.17
CA PRO A 16 3.88 5.16 2.11
C PRO A 16 3.12 6.49 2.24
N LEU A 17 1.87 6.40 2.68
CA LEU A 17 1.07 7.51 3.14
C LEU A 17 1.49 7.90 4.56
N PRO A 18 1.29 9.18 4.96
CA PRO A 18 1.41 9.57 6.35
C PRO A 18 0.55 8.68 7.25
N GLN A 19 1.11 8.23 8.37
CA GLN A 19 0.37 7.44 9.36
C GLN A 19 -0.82 8.28 9.86
N PRO A 20 -2.06 7.75 9.82
CA PRO A 20 -3.22 8.44 10.36
C PRO A 20 -3.10 8.56 11.89
N GLY A 21 -3.62 9.65 12.46
CA GLY A 21 -3.66 9.85 13.93
C GLY A 21 -4.64 8.95 14.67
N GLY A 22 -5.18 7.91 14.02
CA GLY A 22 -6.22 7.01 14.49
C GLY A 22 -6.53 5.93 13.45
N ALA A 23 -7.66 5.25 13.57
CA ALA A 23 -8.08 4.26 12.57
C ALA A 23 -8.38 4.92 11.21
N ASP A 24 -7.78 4.41 10.13
CA ASP A 24 -8.11 4.86 8.77
C ASP A 24 -9.43 4.20 8.32
N PRO A 25 -10.50 4.97 8.03
CA PRO A 25 -11.77 4.40 7.60
C PRO A 25 -11.70 3.71 6.24
N ARG A 26 -10.64 3.92 5.45
CA ARG A 26 -10.39 3.22 4.19
C ARG A 26 -9.78 1.84 4.41
N PHE A 27 -9.10 1.62 5.54
CA PHE A 27 -8.47 0.35 5.87
C PHE A 27 -9.46 -0.59 6.56
N THR A 28 -10.24 -1.32 5.75
CA THR A 28 -11.38 -2.11 6.21
C THR A 28 -11.18 -3.61 5.96
N TYR A 29 -11.96 -4.44 6.65
CA TYR A 29 -12.05 -5.88 6.34
C TYR A 29 -12.56 -6.14 4.91
N GLY A 30 -13.40 -5.25 4.36
CA GLY A 30 -13.85 -5.32 2.96
C GLY A 30 -12.68 -5.20 1.99
N LEU A 31 -11.82 -4.20 2.17
CA LEU A 31 -10.60 -4.04 1.37
C LEU A 31 -9.70 -5.29 1.46
N LEU A 32 -9.54 -5.86 2.66
CA LEU A 32 -8.74 -7.07 2.84
C LEU A 32 -9.31 -8.26 2.05
N HIS A 33 -10.64 -8.40 2.04
CA HIS A 33 -11.35 -9.39 1.25
C HIS A 33 -11.18 -9.16 -0.25
N ASP A 34 -11.29 -7.91 -0.72
CA ASP A 34 -11.11 -7.57 -2.13
C ASP A 34 -9.71 -7.94 -2.62
N VAL A 35 -8.67 -7.67 -1.81
CA VAL A 35 -7.29 -8.07 -2.11
C VAL A 35 -7.17 -9.60 -2.16
N ALA A 36 -7.75 -10.31 -1.19
CA ALA A 36 -7.76 -11.77 -1.17
C ALA A 36 -8.47 -12.37 -2.41
N GLU A 37 -9.55 -11.76 -2.87
CA GLU A 37 -10.22 -12.17 -4.11
C GLU A 37 -9.32 -11.96 -5.33
N VAL A 38 -8.62 -10.83 -5.43
CA VAL A 38 -7.69 -10.57 -6.53
C VAL A 38 -6.55 -11.59 -6.53
N LEU A 39 -5.99 -11.92 -5.36
CA LEU A 39 -4.98 -12.97 -5.24
C LEU A 39 -5.52 -14.31 -5.75
N GLN A 40 -6.70 -14.71 -5.30
CA GLN A 40 -7.33 -15.95 -5.72
C GLN A 40 -7.59 -16.00 -7.23
N ARG A 41 -8.03 -14.89 -7.83
CA ARG A 41 -8.24 -14.77 -9.28
C ARG A 41 -6.94 -14.90 -10.08
N ASN A 42 -5.79 -14.57 -9.49
CA ASN A 42 -4.47 -14.75 -10.10
C ASN A 42 -3.83 -16.11 -9.79
N GLY A 43 -4.57 -17.04 -9.19
CA GLY A 43 -4.11 -18.41 -8.94
C GLY A 43 -3.41 -18.62 -7.60
N PHE A 44 -3.35 -17.61 -6.74
CA PHE A 44 -2.88 -17.78 -5.36
C PHE A 44 -3.95 -18.47 -4.49
N PRO A 45 -3.57 -19.19 -3.43
CA PRO A 45 -4.54 -19.74 -2.50
C PRO A 45 -5.29 -18.62 -1.77
N ARG A 46 -6.54 -18.91 -1.37
CA ARG A 46 -7.29 -18.02 -0.50
C ARG A 46 -6.67 -18.05 0.91
N PRO A 47 -6.47 -16.89 1.58
CA PRO A 47 -5.97 -16.84 2.94
C PRO A 47 -6.86 -17.67 3.90
N ALA A 48 -6.23 -18.40 4.82
CA ALA A 48 -6.89 -19.16 5.87
C ALA A 48 -6.21 -18.94 7.22
N GLY A 49 -6.99 -19.00 8.32
CA GLY A 49 -6.43 -18.87 9.67
C GLY A 49 -5.59 -17.60 9.85
N THR A 50 -4.31 -17.77 10.19
CA THR A 50 -3.37 -16.66 10.44
C THR A 50 -2.98 -15.87 9.19
N ASP A 51 -3.15 -16.43 8.00
CA ASP A 51 -2.83 -15.76 6.73
C ASP A 51 -3.57 -14.41 6.59
N TRP A 52 -4.76 -14.30 7.19
CA TRP A 52 -5.53 -13.04 7.19
C TRP A 52 -4.84 -11.94 7.97
N ALA A 53 -4.26 -12.27 9.12
CA ALA A 53 -3.51 -11.31 9.93
C ALA A 53 -2.22 -10.90 9.21
N ASP A 54 -1.54 -11.85 8.59
CA ASP A 54 -0.32 -11.59 7.82
C ASP A 54 -0.60 -10.70 6.59
N LEU A 55 -1.68 -10.97 5.86
CA LEU A 55 -2.10 -10.13 4.72
C LEU A 55 -2.49 -8.72 5.19
N MET A 56 -3.20 -8.61 6.31
CA MET A 56 -3.54 -7.32 6.90
C MET A 56 -2.29 -6.53 7.29
N ALA A 57 -1.34 -7.16 7.96
CA ALA A 57 -0.08 -6.54 8.35
C ALA A 57 0.74 -6.11 7.12
N ALA A 58 0.86 -6.97 6.10
CA ALA A 58 1.56 -6.66 4.87
C ALA A 58 0.95 -5.47 4.12
N LEU A 59 -0.38 -5.41 4.03
CA LEU A 59 -1.08 -4.30 3.40
C LEU A 59 -0.90 -3.01 4.21
N HIS A 60 -1.01 -3.07 5.55
CA HIS A 60 -0.75 -1.92 6.40
C HIS A 60 0.69 -1.40 6.25
N HIS A 61 1.68 -2.30 6.23
CA HIS A 61 3.08 -1.94 6.05
C HIS A 61 3.31 -1.27 4.69
N PHE A 62 2.76 -1.82 3.61
CA PHE A 62 2.83 -1.20 2.30
C PHE A 62 2.23 0.21 2.28
N LEU A 63 1.08 0.40 2.94
CA LEU A 63 0.36 1.67 2.93
C LEU A 63 1.03 2.75 3.78
N TYR A 64 1.62 2.42 4.93
CA TYR A 64 1.98 3.43 5.93
C TYR A 64 3.44 3.39 6.39
N GLN A 65 4.16 2.28 6.21
CA GLN A 65 5.52 2.18 6.73
C GLN A 65 6.56 2.73 5.74
N PRO A 66 7.47 3.62 6.20
CA PRO A 66 8.65 4.03 5.44
C PRO A 66 9.43 2.81 4.97
N LYS A 67 9.79 2.81 3.68
CA LYS A 67 10.79 1.87 3.18
C LYS A 67 12.12 2.27 3.82
N GLU A 68 12.76 1.35 4.53
CA GLU A 68 14.14 1.56 4.93
C GLU A 68 14.96 1.82 3.67
N THR A 69 15.46 3.04 3.55
CA THR A 69 16.32 3.44 2.44
C THR A 69 17.72 3.02 2.86
N SER A 70 18.18 1.84 2.41
CA SER A 70 19.61 1.51 2.41
C SER A 70 20.35 2.28 1.32
#